data_AF-A0AB74E4A4-F1
#
_entry.id   AF-A0AB74E4A4-F1
#
_cell.length_a   1.000
_cell.length_b   1.000
_cell.length_c   1.000
_cell.angle_alpha   90.00
_cell.angle_beta   90.00
_cell.angle_gamma   90.00
#
_symmetry.space_group_name_H-M   'P 1'
#
loop_
_entity.id
_entity.type
_entity.pdbx_description
1 polymer ?
#
loop_
_entity_poly.entity_id
_entity_poly.type
_entity_poly.pdbx_seq_one_letter_code
_entity_poly.pdbx_strand_id
1 'polypeptide(L)' 'MIGDGGDGGAGGNGTGAKGGDGGAGGGAILVGNGGNGGNAGSGTPNGSAGTGGAGGLLGKNGMNGLP' A
#
# COMPACT_ATOMS: atom_id res chain seq x y z
N MET A 1 -18.76 0.49 14.12
CA MET A 1 -17.78 -0.44 13.52
C MET A 1 -16.40 0.11 13.79
N ILE A 2 -15.46 -0.72 14.23
CA ILE A 2 -14.07 -0.34 14.52
C ILE A 2 -13.19 -1.31 13.73
N GLY A 3 -12.20 -0.79 13.02
CA GLY A 3 -11.25 -1.60 12.28
C GLY A 3 -10.35 -0.78 11.38
N ASP A 4 -9.04 -1.03 11.49
CA ASP A 4 -8.04 -0.46 10.59
C ASP A 4 -8.06 -1.17 9.23
N GLY A 5 -7.64 -0.46 8.19
CA GLY A 5 -7.39 -1.02 6.87
C GLY A 5 -6.12 -1.87 6.88
N GLY A 6 -6.12 -2.97 6.14
CA GLY A 6 -4.93 -3.82 6.00
C GLY A 6 -3.87 -3.20 5.09
N ASP A 7 -2.60 -3.44 5.39
CA ASP A 7 -1.50 -2.97 4.53
C ASP A 7 -1.48 -3.68 3.17
N GLY A 8 -1.06 -2.95 2.14
CA GLY A 8 -0.84 -3.48 0.80
C GLY A 8 0.40 -4.37 0.75
N GLY A 9 0.32 -5.45 -0.03
CA GLY A 9 1.46 -6.36 -0.23
C GLY A 9 2.61 -5.71 -1.01
N ALA A 10 3.84 -6.08 -0.70
CA ALA A 10 5.01 -5.61 -1.46
C ALA A 10 5.01 -6.19 -2.88
N GLY A 11 5.53 -5.41 -3.83
CA GLY A 11 5.79 -5.86 -5.18
C GLY A 11 6.95 -6.87 -5.24
N GLY A 12 6.86 -7.84 -6.16
CA GLY A 12 7.90 -8.84 -6.36
C GLY A 12 9.11 -8.29 -7.13
N ASN A 13 10.31 -8.79 -6.85
CA ASN A 13 11.52 -8.39 -7.58
C ASN A 13 11.53 -8.99 -9.00
N GLY A 14 11.88 -8.18 -9.99
CA GLY A 14 12.10 -8.59 -11.38
C GLY A 14 13.57 -8.87 -11.67
N THR A 15 13.91 -10.07 -12.13
CA THR A 15 15.28 -10.39 -12.58
C THR A 15 15.45 -10.06 -14.06
N GLY A 16 15.89 -8.84 -14.36
CA GLY A 16 16.06 -8.35 -15.74
C GLY A 16 14.77 -7.86 -16.41
N ALA A 17 13.69 -7.76 -15.64
CA ALA A 17 12.40 -7.19 -16.06
C ALA A 17 11.97 -6.09 -15.07
N LYS A 18 10.83 -5.44 -15.38
CA LYS A 18 10.21 -4.49 -14.45
C LYS A 18 9.88 -5.19 -13.12
N GLY A 19 10.16 -4.52 -12.00
CA GLY A 19 9.68 -4.96 -10.68
C GLY A 19 8.15 -4.92 -10.59
N GLY A 20 7.58 -5.77 -9.74
CA GLY A 20 6.15 -5.78 -9.47
C GLY A 20 5.69 -4.51 -8.76
N ASP A 21 4.50 -4.04 -9.06
CA ASP A 21 3.93 -2.90 -8.33
C ASP A 21 3.53 -3.32 -6.91
N GLY A 22 3.68 -2.40 -5.95
CA GLY A 22 3.17 -2.58 -4.59
C GLY A 22 1.63 -2.50 -4.56
N GLY A 23 1.00 -3.30 -3.71
CA GLY A 23 -0.45 -3.31 -3.53
C GLY A 23 -0.95 -2.07 -2.80
N ALA A 24 -2.19 -1.66 -3.08
CA ALA A 24 -2.84 -0.60 -2.33
C ALA A 24 -3.17 -1.05 -0.89
N GLY A 25 -3.03 -0.14 0.07
CA GLY A 25 -3.54 -0.33 1.43
C GLY A 25 -5.06 -0.27 1.45
N GLY A 26 -5.67 -1.07 2.33
CA GLY A 26 -7.11 -1.12 2.56
C GLY A 26 -7.63 0.12 3.28
N GLY A 27 -8.89 0.46 3.05
CA GLY A 27 -9.57 1.52 3.80
C GLY A 27 -10.11 1.03 5.15
N ALA A 28 -10.31 1.96 6.07
CA ALA A 28 -11.02 1.73 7.33
C ALA A 28 -12.45 2.29 7.30
N ILE A 29 -13.32 1.81 8.20
CA ILE A 29 -14.72 2.26 8.30
C ILE A 29 -15.01 2.80 9.70
N LEU A 30 -15.60 4.00 9.76
CA LEU A 30 -16.01 4.75 10.95
C LEU A 30 -14.87 5.12 11.91
N VAL A 31 -14.26 4.13 12.58
CA VAL A 31 -13.11 4.32 13.47
C VAL A 31 -12.01 3.33 13.08
N GLY A 32 -10.90 3.86 12.59
CA GLY A 32 -9.72 3.10 12.19
C GLY A 32 -8.89 3.85 11.15
N ASN A 33 -7.58 3.65 11.16
CA ASN A 33 -6.67 4.20 10.15
C ASN A 33 -6.70 3.35 8.88
N GLY A 34 -6.47 3.97 7.73
CA GLY A 34 -6.22 3.23 6.49
C GLY A 34 -4.87 2.51 6.54
N GLY A 35 -4.76 1.38 5.85
CA GLY A 35 -3.50 0.63 5.73
C GLY A 35 -2.52 1.34 4.82
N ASN A 36 -1.22 1.12 5.04
CA ASN A 36 -0.17 1.64 4.16
C ASN A 36 -0.15 0.88 2.83
N GLY A 37 0.25 1.55 1.76
CA GLY A 37 0.55 0.90 0.48
C GLY A 37 1.82 0.07 0.57
N GLY A 38 1.88 -1.01 -0.23
CA GLY A 38 3.07 -1.84 -0.35
C GLY A 38 4.17 -1.14 -1.14
N ASN A 39 5.43 -1.44 -0.79
CA ASN A 39 6.57 -0.95 -1.56
C ASN A 39 6.62 -1.61 -2.94
N ALA A 40 7.17 -0.90 -3.91
CA ALA A 40 7.49 -1.45 -5.21
C ALA A 40 8.53 -2.58 -5.10
N GLY A 41 8.41 -3.55 -6.00
CA GLY A 41 9.47 -4.52 -6.23
C GLY A 41 10.62 -3.88 -7.01
N SER A 42 11.85 -4.31 -6.72
CA SER A 42 13.01 -3.87 -7.49
C SER A 42 13.05 -4.50 -8.89
N GLY A 43 13.58 -3.77 -9.87
CA GLY A 43 13.75 -4.27 -11.24
C GLY A 43 14.33 -3.20 -12.16
N THR A 44 14.32 -3.45 -13.47
CA THR A 44 14.80 -2.49 -14.48
C THR A 44 13.67 -2.16 -15.46
N PRO A 45 12.78 -1.20 -15.16
CA PRO A 45 12.76 -0.32 -13.98
C PRO A 45 12.08 -0.97 -12.74
N ASN A 46 12.10 -0.28 -11.60
CA ASN A 46 11.31 -0.70 -10.43
C ASN A 46 9.80 -0.73 -10.74
N GLY A 47 9.06 -1.41 -9.87
CA GLY A 47 7.61 -1.27 -9.79
C GLY A 47 7.17 0.12 -9.33
N SER A 48 5.87 0.33 -9.32
CA SER A 48 5.23 1.50 -8.74
C SER A 48 4.91 1.22 -7.27
N ALA A 49 5.03 2.23 -6.42
CA ALA A 49 4.57 2.15 -5.04
C ALA A 49 3.05 2.00 -4.97
N GLY A 50 2.57 1.18 -4.03
CA GLY A 50 1.15 1.10 -3.70
C GLY A 50 0.66 2.37 -2.99
N THR A 51 -0.59 2.75 -3.22
CA THR A 51 -1.20 3.89 -2.52
C THR A 51 -1.62 3.49 -1.11
N GLY A 52 -1.53 4.41 -0.15
CA GLY A 52 -2.15 4.24 1.16
C GLY A 52 -3.68 4.21 1.08
N GLY A 53 -4.32 3.47 1.97
CA GLY A 53 -5.76 3.40 2.10
C GLY A 53 -6.34 4.59 2.86
N ALA A 54 -7.62 4.90 2.65
CA ALA A 54 -8.31 5.96 3.37
C ALA A 54 -8.62 5.56 4.83
N GLY A 55 -8.46 6.50 5.77
CA GLY A 55 -8.93 6.34 7.14
C GLY A 55 -10.46 6.38 7.23
N GLY A 56 -11.00 5.82 8.32
CA GLY A 56 -12.38 6.04 8.71
C GLY A 56 -12.63 7.49 9.15
N LEU A 57 -13.87 7.82 9.51
CA LEU A 57 -14.26 9.17 9.94
C LEU A 57 -13.35 9.73 11.05
N LEU A 58 -12.95 8.87 11.99
CA LEU A 58 -12.05 9.22 13.09
C LEU A 58 -10.68 8.54 12.96
N GLY A 59 -10.18 8.38 11.74
CA GLY A 59 -8.88 7.78 11.45
C GLY A 59 -8.05 8.56 10.45
N LYS A 60 -6.76 8.21 10.35
CA LYS A 60 -5.82 8.79 9.38
C LYS A 60 -5.75 7.91 8.14
N ASN A 61 -5.42 8.52 7.01
CA ASN A 61 -5.04 7.77 5.80
C ASN A 61 -3.72 7.05 6.03
N GLY A 62 -3.56 5.89 5.39
CA GLY A 62 -2.28 5.21 5.29
C GLY A 62 -1.33 5.96 4.36
N MET A 63 -0.04 5.69 4.50
CA MET A 63 1.00 6.25 3.64
C MET A 63 1.13 5.44 2.35
N ASN A 64 1.61 6.07 1.29
CA ASN A 64 2.03 5.35 0.09
C ASN A 64 3.28 4.51 0.40
N GLY A 65 3.44 3.41 -0.33
CA GLY A 65 4.65 2.62 -0.32
C GLY A 65 5.84 3.37 -0.90
N LEU A 66 7.01 2.76 -0.78
CA LEU A 66 8.25 3.27 -1.35
C LEU A 66 8.47 2.78 -2.78
N PRO A 67 9.21 3.54 -3.62
CA PRO A 67 9.60 3.14 -4.98
C PRO A 67 10.64 2.02 -5.03
#